data_AF-T1BA83-F1
#
_entry.id   AF-T1BA83-F1
#
_cell.length_a   1.000
_cell.length_b   1.000
_cell.length_c   1.000
_cell.angle_alpha   90.00
_cell.angle_beta   90.00
_cell.angle_gamma   90.00
#
_symmetry.space_group_name_H-M   'P 1'
#
loop_
_entity.id
_entity.type
_entity.pdbx_description
1 polymer ?
#
loop_
_entity_poly.entity_id
_entity_poly.type
_entity_poly.pdbx_seq_one_letter_code
_entity_poly.pdbx_strand_id
1 'polypeptide(L)'
;MSVNGNVAALAARGIARLVAARPGLEVEVNLFHRSPGRVRAVAGALRRAGLRELRGLRPTARIPGLPSDRARVDRAGIYVADVCVVPLEDGDRTEALRALGKRVISIDLNPLSRTSRTADLPIVDELVRALDRLADGVARDRTPLGSGRFVRVEPAALRAAALGTIGR
;
A
#
# COMPACT_ATOMS: atom_id res chain seq x y z
N MET A 1 -3.78 3.92 -1.10
CA MET A 1 -2.50 3.29 -1.48
C MET A 1 -1.42 4.35 -1.56
N SER A 2 -0.32 4.17 -0.82
CA SER A 2 0.89 5.00 -0.89
C SER A 2 1.69 4.62 -2.13
N VAL A 3 2.14 5.60 -2.92
CA VAL A 3 2.93 5.36 -4.14
C VAL A 3 4.19 6.21 -4.13
N ASN A 4 5.33 5.52 -4.15
CA ASN A 4 6.66 6.13 -4.27
C ASN A 4 7.20 6.01 -5.71
N GLY A 5 8.45 6.47 -5.92
CA GLY A 5 9.09 6.45 -7.23
C GLY A 5 9.24 5.05 -7.84
N ASN A 6 9.66 4.07 -7.05
CA ASN A 6 9.85 2.69 -7.52
C ASN A 6 8.51 2.07 -7.90
N VAL A 7 7.50 2.26 -7.05
CA VAL A 7 6.15 1.74 -7.29
C VAL A 7 5.55 2.33 -8.57
N ALA A 8 5.69 3.64 -8.78
CA ALA A 8 5.19 4.29 -10.00
C ALA A 8 5.95 3.85 -11.26
N ALA A 9 7.27 3.64 -11.17
CA ALA A 9 8.08 3.20 -12.30
C ALA A 9 7.74 1.76 -12.73
N LEU A 10 7.55 0.86 -11.77
CA LEU A 10 7.35 -0.56 -12.03
C LEU A 10 5.89 -0.93 -12.32
N ALA A 11 4.94 -0.31 -11.61
CA ALA A 11 3.60 -0.87 -11.49
C ALA A 11 2.46 0.14 -11.69
N ALA A 12 2.68 1.30 -12.32
CA ALA A 12 1.61 2.29 -12.52
C ALA A 12 0.35 1.73 -13.20
N ARG A 13 0.51 0.84 -14.19
CA ARG A 13 -0.62 0.16 -14.86
C ARG A 13 -1.34 -0.84 -13.93
N GLY A 14 -0.60 -1.61 -13.15
CA GLY A 14 -1.17 -2.54 -12.16
C GLY A 14 -1.95 -1.79 -11.07
N ILE A 15 -1.45 -0.63 -10.62
CA ILE A 15 -2.17 0.25 -9.69
C ILE A 15 -3.47 0.75 -10.33
N ALA A 16 -3.42 1.23 -11.57
CA ALA A 16 -4.62 1.70 -12.28
C ALA A 16 -5.70 0.60 -12.39
N ARG A 17 -5.29 -0.63 -12.73
CA ARG A 17 -6.16 -1.79 -12.80
C ARG A 17 -6.77 -2.13 -11.43
N LEU A 18 -5.98 -2.11 -10.37
CA LEU A 18 -6.46 -2.35 -9.01
C LEU A 18 -7.45 -1.27 -8.53
N VAL A 19 -7.17 0.00 -8.81
CA VAL A 19 -8.07 1.12 -8.48
C VAL A 19 -9.39 0.99 -9.25
N ALA A 20 -9.35 0.61 -10.53
CA ALA A 20 -10.55 0.36 -11.31
C ALA A 20 -11.38 -0.81 -10.73
N ALA A 21 -10.72 -1.87 -10.26
CA ALA A 21 -11.39 -3.01 -9.62
C ALA A 21 -11.92 -2.69 -8.22
N ARG A 22 -11.33 -1.73 -7.49
CA ARG A 22 -11.70 -1.38 -6.11
C ARG A 22 -12.17 0.08 -5.98
N PRO A 23 -13.47 0.37 -6.18
CA PRO A 23 -14.03 1.71 -5.93
C PRO A 23 -13.77 2.20 -4.50
N GLY A 24 -13.14 3.36 -4.35
CA GLY A 24 -12.74 3.93 -3.05
C GLY A 24 -11.29 3.64 -2.64
N LEU A 25 -10.53 2.87 -3.43
CA LEU A 25 -9.08 2.83 -3.27
C LEU A 25 -8.45 4.10 -3.87
N GLU A 26 -8.05 5.02 -3.00
CA GLU A 26 -7.41 6.27 -3.43
C GLU A 26 -5.89 6.11 -3.54
N VAL A 27 -5.26 6.86 -4.45
CA VAL A 27 -3.81 6.84 -4.66
C VAL A 27 -3.18 8.12 -4.13
N GLU A 28 -2.21 7.99 -3.23
CA GLU A 28 -1.46 9.10 -2.66
C GLU A 28 0.02 9.02 -3.02
N VAL A 29 0.55 10.06 -3.66
CA VAL A 29 1.99 10.18 -3.95
C VAL A 29 2.73 10.50 -2.66
N ASN A 30 3.58 9.57 -2.21
CA ASN A 30 4.46 9.78 -1.08
C ASN A 30 5.92 9.49 -1.44
N LEU A 31 6.80 10.43 -1.11
CA LEU A 31 8.21 10.39 -1.49
C LEU A 31 9.07 10.71 -0.28
N PHE A 32 10.08 9.87 -0.08
CA PHE A 32 11.08 10.03 0.96
C PHE A 32 11.96 11.27 0.73
N HIS A 33 12.57 11.38 -0.45
CA HIS A 33 13.30 12.58 -0.86
C HIS A 33 12.40 13.37 -1.82
N ARG A 34 11.58 14.24 -1.25
CA ARG A 34 10.58 14.98 -2.00
C ARG A 34 11.22 16.14 -2.75
N SER A 35 10.96 16.23 -4.05
CA SER A 35 11.24 17.43 -4.84
C SER A 35 10.09 17.69 -5.82
N PRO A 36 9.85 18.95 -6.24
CA PRO A 36 8.82 19.25 -7.23
C PRO A 36 8.97 18.44 -8.52
N GLY A 37 10.22 18.22 -8.98
CA GLY A 37 10.52 17.41 -10.15
C GLY A 37 10.09 15.94 -9.99
N ARG A 38 10.43 15.31 -8.85
CA ARG A 38 10.03 13.93 -8.57
C ARG A 38 8.52 13.76 -8.42
N VAL A 39 7.85 14.70 -7.77
CA VAL A 39 6.38 14.69 -7.64
C VAL A 39 5.74 14.72 -9.04
N ARG A 40 6.20 15.63 -9.91
CA ARG A 40 5.70 15.70 -11.30
C ARG A 40 5.97 14.43 -12.10
N ALA A 41 7.16 13.85 -11.98
CA ALA A 41 7.52 12.62 -12.68
C ALA A 41 6.62 11.44 -12.28
N VAL A 42 6.44 11.23 -10.97
CA VAL A 42 5.58 10.18 -10.43
C VAL A 42 4.12 10.41 -10.80
N ALA A 43 3.60 11.63 -10.61
CA ALA A 43 2.24 11.96 -11.00
C ALA A 43 2.00 11.79 -12.50
N GLY A 44 3.00 12.14 -13.34
CA GLY A 44 2.94 11.95 -14.78
C GLY A 44 2.89 10.48 -15.18
N ALA A 45 3.69 9.62 -14.54
CA ALA A 45 3.65 8.17 -14.78
C ALA A 45 2.28 7.58 -14.42
N LEU A 46 1.72 7.94 -13.27
CA LEU A 46 0.40 7.48 -12.83
C LEU A 46 -0.72 7.97 -13.76
N ARG A 47 -0.68 9.25 -14.18
CA ARG A 47 -1.66 9.80 -15.12
C ARG A 47 -1.62 9.13 -16.48
N ARG A 48 -0.42 8.84 -17.01
CA ARG A 48 -0.27 8.08 -18.27
C ARG A 48 -0.83 6.67 -18.17
N ALA A 49 -0.89 6.10 -16.96
CA ALA A 49 -1.53 4.81 -16.70
C ALA A 49 -3.05 4.91 -16.49
N GLY A 50 -3.63 6.11 -16.52
CA GLY A 50 -5.09 6.33 -16.39
C GLY A 50 -5.56 6.83 -15.02
N LEU A 51 -4.66 7.00 -14.05
CA LEU A 51 -5.02 7.51 -12.72
C LEU A 51 -5.17 9.04 -12.74
N ARG A 52 -6.42 9.51 -12.72
CA ARG A 52 -6.74 10.95 -12.79
C ARG A 52 -6.71 11.63 -11.42
N GLU A 53 -7.27 10.97 -10.41
CA GLU A 53 -7.37 11.47 -9.05
C GLU A 53 -6.16 11.02 -8.23
N LEU A 54 -5.28 11.96 -7.92
CA LEU A 54 -4.05 11.72 -7.16
C LEU A 54 -3.99 12.65 -5.95
N ARG A 55 -3.81 12.06 -4.77
CA ARG A 55 -3.54 12.76 -3.51
C ARG A 55 -2.05 12.95 -3.30
N GLY A 56 -1.67 13.76 -2.31
CA GLY A 56 -0.28 13.88 -1.86
C GLY A 56 0.62 14.68 -2.79
N LEU A 57 0.06 15.39 -3.79
CA LEU A 57 0.81 16.32 -4.64
C LEU A 57 1.25 17.57 -3.86
N ARG A 58 0.43 18.01 -2.89
CA ARG A 58 0.71 19.09 -1.95
C ARG A 58 0.19 18.72 -0.55
N PRO A 59 0.89 17.83 0.18
CA PRO A 59 0.43 17.33 1.47
C PRO A 59 0.41 18.45 2.52
N THR A 60 -0.65 18.46 3.35
CA THR A 60 -0.92 19.50 4.37
C THR A 60 -1.05 18.92 5.78
N ALA A 61 -0.81 17.62 5.95
CA ALA A 61 -0.75 16.94 7.25
C ALA A 61 0.60 16.24 7.43
N ARG A 62 0.87 15.80 8.66
CA ARG A 62 2.07 15.06 9.04
C ARG A 62 1.72 13.88 9.93
N ILE A 63 2.44 12.77 9.74
CA ILE A 63 2.48 11.64 10.68
C ILE A 63 3.39 12.06 11.85
N PRO A 64 2.90 12.06 13.10
CA PRO A 64 3.72 12.34 14.28
C PRO A 64 4.87 11.34 14.44
N GLY A 65 5.98 11.77 15.04
CA GLY A 65 7.11 10.88 15.36
C GLY A 65 8.02 10.49 14.20
N LEU A 66 7.67 10.81 12.95
CA LEU A 66 8.56 10.64 11.80
C LEU A 66 9.35 11.92 11.50
N PRO A 67 10.69 11.85 11.43
CA PRO A 67 11.48 12.97 10.93
C PRO A 67 11.30 13.11 9.40
N SER A 68 11.77 14.22 8.83
CA SER A 68 11.89 14.47 7.38
C SER A 68 10.57 14.65 6.60
N ASP A 69 10.68 14.64 5.26
CA ASP A 69 9.54 14.75 4.34
C ASP A 69 8.69 13.48 4.28
N ARG A 70 9.19 12.33 4.76
CA ARG A 70 8.44 11.07 4.87
C ARG A 70 7.17 11.18 5.71
N ALA A 71 7.19 12.08 6.69
CA ALA A 71 6.03 12.33 7.55
C ALA A 71 4.89 13.01 6.81
N ARG A 72 5.14 13.70 5.68
CA ARG A 72 4.12 14.50 5.00
C ARG A 72 3.08 13.59 4.35
N VAL A 73 1.81 13.85 4.63
CA VAL A 73 0.66 13.13 4.08
C VAL A 73 -0.45 14.08 3.66
N ASP A 74 -1.31 13.64 2.76
CA ASP A 74 -2.51 14.39 2.39
C ASP A 74 -3.55 14.33 3.52
N ARG A 75 -4.11 15.49 3.90
CA ARG A 75 -5.17 15.58 4.93
C ARG A 75 -6.40 14.77 4.56
N ALA A 76 -6.71 14.68 3.27
CA ALA A 76 -7.86 13.94 2.78
C ALA A 76 -7.48 12.53 2.28
N GLY A 77 -6.22 12.10 2.45
CA GLY A 77 -5.76 10.77 2.04
C GLY A 77 -5.30 9.94 3.24
N ILE A 78 -4.02 9.58 3.26
CA ILE A 78 -3.42 8.72 4.31
C ILE A 78 -3.75 9.24 5.72
N TYR A 79 -3.87 10.55 5.92
CA TYR A 79 -4.19 11.12 7.23
C TYR A 79 -5.53 10.59 7.80
N VAL A 80 -6.59 10.55 6.99
CA VAL A 80 -7.92 10.07 7.39
C VAL A 80 -8.16 8.58 7.09
N ALA A 81 -7.29 7.94 6.31
CA ALA A 81 -7.43 6.54 5.94
C ALA A 81 -7.41 5.61 7.18
N ASP A 82 -8.30 4.62 7.18
CA ASP A 82 -8.38 3.50 8.12
C ASP A 82 -7.45 2.34 7.71
N VAL A 83 -7.29 2.12 6.39
CA VAL A 83 -6.40 1.10 5.80
C VAL A 83 -5.40 1.76 4.84
N CYS A 84 -4.12 1.40 4.98
CA CYS A 84 -3.03 1.86 4.13
C CYS A 84 -2.33 0.69 3.44
N VAL A 85 -2.34 0.69 2.10
CA VAL A 85 -1.47 -0.20 1.29
C VAL A 85 -0.15 0.53 1.02
N VAL A 86 0.97 -0.06 1.44
CA VAL A 86 2.32 0.53 1.38
C VAL A 86 3.33 -0.42 0.72
N PRO A 87 3.43 -0.41 -0.61
CA PRO A 87 4.41 -1.23 -1.34
C PRO A 87 5.81 -0.61 -1.28
N LEU A 88 6.85 -1.44 -1.13
CA LEU A 88 8.25 -1.00 -1.11
C LEU A 88 8.49 0.19 -0.16
N GLU A 89 7.96 0.09 1.05
CA GLU A 89 7.91 1.18 2.05
C GLU A 89 9.04 1.09 3.08
N ASP A 90 9.38 2.23 3.70
CA ASP A 90 10.31 2.25 4.82
C ASP A 90 9.70 1.75 6.14
N GLY A 91 10.52 1.05 6.93
CA GLY A 91 10.10 0.43 8.18
C GLY A 91 9.61 1.45 9.22
N ASP A 92 10.33 2.57 9.37
CA ASP A 92 9.98 3.64 10.32
C ASP A 92 8.57 4.18 10.03
N ARG A 93 8.26 4.35 8.73
CA ARG A 93 6.95 4.85 8.32
C ARG A 93 5.83 3.85 8.50
N THR A 94 6.11 2.58 8.28
CA THR A 94 5.17 1.49 8.58
C THR A 94 4.86 1.44 10.08
N GLU A 95 5.88 1.54 10.93
CA GLU A 95 5.75 1.62 12.40
C GLU A 95 4.90 2.83 12.82
N ALA A 96 5.16 4.01 12.25
CA ALA A 96 4.42 5.23 12.60
C ALA A 96 2.95 5.19 12.14
N LEU A 97 2.67 4.62 10.95
CA LEU A 97 1.28 4.42 10.49
C LEU A 97 0.52 3.48 11.43
N ARG A 98 1.17 2.39 11.87
CA ARG A 98 0.62 1.45 12.85
C ARG A 98 0.38 2.09 14.21
N ALA A 99 1.30 2.92 14.68
CA ALA A 99 1.16 3.67 15.93
C ALA A 99 -0.04 4.65 15.89
N LEU A 100 -0.43 5.13 14.70
CA LEU A 100 -1.65 5.92 14.50
C LEU A 100 -2.93 5.07 14.40
N GLY A 101 -2.86 3.77 14.68
CA GLY A 101 -4.02 2.87 14.63
C GLY A 101 -4.48 2.50 13.21
N LYS A 102 -3.69 2.84 12.18
CA LYS A 102 -4.01 2.47 10.80
C LYS A 102 -3.71 0.99 10.58
N ARG A 103 -4.57 0.32 9.83
CA ARG A 103 -4.28 -1.03 9.34
C ARG A 103 -3.34 -0.92 8.15
N VAL A 104 -2.22 -1.62 8.18
CA VAL A 104 -1.19 -1.52 7.14
C VAL A 104 -1.04 -2.85 6.41
N ILE A 105 -1.20 -2.80 5.08
CA ILE A 105 -0.93 -3.89 4.16
C ILE A 105 0.36 -3.55 3.43
N SER A 106 1.42 -4.33 3.61
CA SER A 106 2.68 -4.13 2.88
C SER A 106 2.75 -5.06 1.67
N ILE A 107 3.51 -4.64 0.66
CA ILE A 107 3.97 -5.51 -0.43
C ILE A 107 5.49 -5.36 -0.48
N ASP A 108 6.20 -6.42 -0.13
CA ASP A 108 7.65 -6.44 -0.02
C ASP A 108 8.15 -7.85 -0.31
N LEU A 109 9.29 -7.97 -1.02
CA LEU A 109 9.91 -9.25 -1.28
C LEU A 109 10.59 -9.83 -0.05
N ASN A 110 11.02 -8.97 0.88
CA ASN A 110 11.75 -9.41 2.07
C ASN A 110 10.79 -9.67 3.25
N PRO A 111 10.54 -10.93 3.62
CA PRO A 111 9.67 -11.25 4.76
C PRO A 111 10.27 -10.82 6.12
N LEU A 112 11.59 -10.59 6.16
CA LEU A 112 12.31 -10.22 7.37
C LEU A 112 12.48 -8.70 7.53
N SER A 113 12.04 -7.91 6.54
CA SER A 113 12.12 -6.46 6.63
C SER A 113 11.29 -5.93 7.80
N ARG A 114 11.70 -4.78 8.36
CA ARG A 114 10.91 -4.11 9.40
C ARG A 114 9.51 -3.79 8.92
N THR A 115 9.35 -3.40 7.65
CA THR A 115 8.06 -3.17 7.00
C THR A 115 7.17 -4.42 7.05
N SER A 116 7.66 -5.57 6.58
CA SER A 116 6.91 -6.83 6.56
C SER A 116 6.55 -7.32 7.96
N ARG A 117 7.48 -7.21 8.92
CA ARG A 117 7.25 -7.65 10.30
C ARG A 117 6.27 -6.77 11.08
N THR A 118 6.14 -5.50 10.69
CA THR A 118 5.31 -4.52 11.39
C THR A 118 3.90 -4.37 10.79
N ALA A 119 3.75 -4.63 9.48
CA ALA A 119 2.46 -4.59 8.80
C ALA A 119 1.44 -5.58 9.42
N ASP A 120 0.15 -5.23 9.37
CA ASP A 120 -0.92 -6.15 9.79
C ASP A 120 -1.07 -7.32 8.82
N LEU A 121 -0.82 -7.06 7.54
CA LEU A 121 -0.88 -8.06 6.48
C LEU A 121 0.30 -7.85 5.52
N PRO A 122 1.41 -8.58 5.70
CA PRO A 122 2.50 -8.58 4.75
C PRO A 122 2.21 -9.47 3.55
N ILE A 123 2.27 -8.91 2.35
CA ILE A 123 2.26 -9.66 1.09
C ILE A 123 3.71 -9.83 0.65
N VAL A 124 4.21 -11.07 0.81
CA VAL A 124 5.58 -11.43 0.45
C VAL A 124 5.60 -11.87 -1.01
N ASP A 125 5.64 -10.91 -1.93
CA ASP A 125 5.59 -11.17 -3.37
C ASP A 125 6.26 -10.04 -4.17
N GLU A 126 6.58 -10.29 -5.44
CA GLU A 126 7.09 -9.25 -6.35
C GLU A 126 5.95 -8.25 -6.66
N LEU A 127 6.27 -6.96 -6.66
CA LEU A 127 5.28 -5.88 -6.70
C LEU A 127 4.30 -5.97 -7.87
N VAL A 128 4.80 -6.17 -9.09
CA VAL A 128 3.95 -6.20 -10.29
C VAL A 128 3.03 -7.40 -10.23
N ARG A 129 3.58 -8.57 -9.93
CA ARG A 129 2.80 -9.82 -9.78
C ARG A 129 1.76 -9.71 -8.67
N ALA A 130 2.11 -9.12 -7.53
CA ALA A 130 1.21 -8.93 -6.40
C ALA A 130 0.03 -8.05 -6.79
N LEU A 131 0.28 -6.92 -7.44
CA LEU A 131 -0.78 -5.98 -7.83
C LEU A 131 -1.71 -6.56 -8.89
N ASP A 132 -1.18 -7.30 -9.86
CA ASP A 132 -2.02 -8.00 -10.84
C ASP A 132 -2.92 -9.05 -10.18
N ARG A 133 -2.37 -9.87 -9.28
CA ARG A 133 -3.14 -10.87 -8.52
C ARG A 133 -4.19 -10.24 -7.63
N LEU A 134 -3.87 -9.13 -6.97
CA LEU A 134 -4.82 -8.38 -6.15
C LEU A 134 -5.95 -7.81 -7.01
N ALA A 135 -5.63 -7.19 -8.15
CA ALA A 135 -6.64 -6.65 -9.05
C ALA A 135 -7.57 -7.76 -9.56
N ASP A 136 -7.02 -8.91 -9.93
CA ASP A 136 -7.79 -10.09 -10.35
C ASP A 136 -8.64 -10.68 -9.23
N GLY A 137 -8.10 -10.76 -8.02
CA GLY A 137 -8.82 -11.22 -6.84
C GLY A 137 -10.02 -10.32 -6.54
N VAL A 138 -9.80 -9.00 -6.48
CA VAL A 138 -10.86 -8.03 -6.20
C VAL A 138 -11.92 -8.00 -7.30
N ALA A 139 -11.52 -8.07 -8.58
CA ALA A 139 -12.47 -8.08 -9.69
C ALA A 139 -13.38 -9.32 -9.69
N ARG A 140 -12.92 -10.44 -9.13
CA ARG A 140 -13.71 -11.67 -8.96
C ARG A 140 -14.49 -11.70 -7.65
N ASP A 141 -14.09 -10.92 -6.66
CA ASP A 141 -14.76 -10.88 -5.36
C ASP A 141 -16.13 -10.22 -5.50
N ARG A 142 -17.17 -10.99 -5.18
CA ARG A 142 -18.57 -10.55 -5.20
C ARG A 142 -19.07 -10.12 -3.83
N THR A 143 -18.19 -10.10 -2.84
CA THR A 143 -18.51 -9.66 -1.48
C THR A 143 -18.92 -8.19 -1.50
N PRO A 144 -20.10 -7.82 -0.95
CA PRO A 144 -20.52 -6.43 -0.86
C PRO A 144 -19.48 -5.56 -0.14
N LEU A 145 -19.32 -4.32 -0.59
CA LEU A 145 -18.45 -3.38 0.11
C LEU A 145 -18.97 -3.14 1.54
N GLY A 146 -18.06 -3.15 2.51
CA GLY A 146 -18.39 -2.94 3.92
C GLY A 146 -18.81 -4.18 4.70
N SER A 147 -18.92 -5.36 4.07
CA SER A 147 -19.30 -6.60 4.77
C SER A 147 -18.12 -7.45 5.26
N GLY A 148 -16.87 -6.97 5.12
CA GLY A 148 -15.66 -7.66 5.57
C GLY A 148 -15.19 -7.22 6.95
N ARG A 149 -14.61 -8.14 7.72
CA ARG A 149 -13.88 -7.83 8.96
C ARG A 149 -12.41 -8.15 8.77
N PHE A 150 -11.53 -7.24 9.20
CA PHE A 150 -10.11 -7.56 9.31
C PHE A 150 -9.94 -8.51 10.50
N VAL A 151 -9.74 -9.79 10.22
CA VAL A 151 -9.45 -10.80 11.22
C VAL A 151 -7.94 -10.97 11.23
N ARG A 152 -7.31 -10.75 12.39
CA ARG A 152 -5.89 -11.02 12.55
C ARG A 152 -5.69 -12.51 12.33
N VAL A 153 -4.90 -12.86 11.33
CA VAL A 153 -4.55 -14.26 11.07
C VAL A 153 -3.65 -14.73 12.20
N GLU A 154 -4.07 -15.76 12.93
CA GLU A 154 -3.26 -16.46 13.92
C GLU A 154 -2.06 -17.12 13.21
N PRO A 155 -0.81 -16.69 13.46
CA PRO A 155 0.36 -17.22 12.76
C PRO A 155 0.50 -18.73 12.90
N ALA A 156 0.10 -19.27 14.05
CA ALA A 156 0.09 -20.72 14.31
C ALA A 156 -0.88 -21.44 13.36
N ALA A 157 -2.10 -20.91 13.18
CA ALA A 157 -3.11 -21.48 12.30
C ALA A 157 -2.68 -21.43 10.82
N LEU A 158 -2.09 -20.31 10.37
CA LEU A 158 -1.60 -20.18 9.01
C LEU A 158 -0.41 -21.12 8.74
N ARG A 159 0.51 -21.25 9.70
CA ARG A 159 1.65 -22.17 9.59
C ARG A 159 1.18 -23.62 9.51
N ALA A 160 0.21 -24.01 10.32
CA ALA A 160 -0.39 -25.35 10.26
C ALA A 160 -1.05 -25.62 8.89
N ALA A 161 -1.82 -24.66 8.37
CA ALA A 161 -2.44 -24.77 7.05
C ALA A 161 -1.40 -24.87 5.92
N ALA A 162 -0.35 -24.05 5.96
CA ALA A 162 0.73 -24.09 4.96
C ALA A 162 1.52 -25.40 5.02
N LEU A 163 1.88 -25.88 6.20
CA LEU A 163 2.56 -27.18 6.37
C LEU A 163 1.70 -28.35 5.86
N GLY A 164 0.37 -28.27 5.99
CA GLY A 164 -0.56 -29.27 5.44
C GLY A 164 -0.63 -29.32 3.89
N THR A 165 -0.02 -28.36 3.20
CA THR A 165 0.11 -28.37 1.72
C THR A 165 1.42 -28.99 1.24
N ILE A 166 2.37 -29.25 2.15
CA ILE A 166 3.66 -29.89 1.82
C ILE A 166 3.51 -31.39 2.09
N GLY A 167 3.62 -32.21 1.04
CA GLY A 167 3.47 -33.68 1.11
C GLY A 167 2.20 -34.24 0.46
N ARG A 168 1.46 -33.44 -0.31
CA ARG A 168 0.50 -33.90 -1.32
C ARG A 168 1.02 -33.59 -2.71
#